data_AF-A0A6G4ACG6-F1
#
_entry.id   AF-A0A6G4ACG6-F1
#
_cell.length_a   1.000
_cell.length_b   1.000
_cell.length_c   1.000
_cell.angle_alpha   90.00
_cell.angle_beta   90.00
_cell.angle_gamma   90.00
#
_symmetry.space_group_name_H-M   'P 1'
#
loop_
_entity.id
_entity.type
_entity.pdbx_description
1 polymer ?
#
loop_
_entity_poly.entity_id
_entity_poly.type
_entity_poly.pdbx_seq_one_letter_code
_entity_poly.pdbx_strand_id
1 'polypeptide(L)'
;MRKAAVTTVATVAGVILLLSLKPHQNPAPGMTASPPSSAPTGHKPSSSGDSGTYSGSVINTSYGPVQVSVTLAHGRITAVKALRTPSDRPRSQQIAADAVPRLTREALSAQSAHIDAVSGATYTSEGYARSLQSALDQAGV
;
A
#
# COMPACT_ATOMS: atom_id res chain seq x y z
N MET A 1 -28.90 28.56 -25.69
CA MET A 1 -29.46 28.48 -24.31
C MET A 1 -28.29 28.08 -23.40
N ARG A 2 -27.74 28.88 -22.47
CA ARG A 2 -28.34 29.41 -21.21
C ARG A 2 -29.01 28.29 -20.39
N LYS A 3 -28.71 28.04 -19.10
CA LYS A 3 -27.71 28.60 -18.15
C LYS A 3 -27.75 27.76 -16.84
N ALA A 4 -26.63 27.63 -16.11
CA ALA A 4 -26.57 27.25 -14.66
C ALA A 4 -27.24 25.88 -14.31
N ALA A 5 -27.35 25.37 -13.08
CA ALA A 5 -26.95 25.75 -11.72
C ALA A 5 -26.68 24.43 -10.90
N VAL A 6 -26.35 24.36 -9.60
CA VAL A 6 -26.15 25.36 -8.52
C VAL A 6 -25.15 24.82 -7.47
N THR A 7 -24.63 25.68 -6.60
CA THR A 7 -23.82 25.36 -5.40
C THR A 7 -24.71 25.00 -4.20
N THR A 8 -24.28 24.09 -3.30
CA THR A 8 -24.34 24.33 -1.83
C THR A 8 -23.55 23.33 -0.98
N VAL A 9 -22.93 23.87 0.07
CA VAL A 9 -22.31 23.18 1.22
C VAL A 9 -23.38 22.83 2.26
N ALA A 10 -23.27 21.68 2.94
CA ALA A 10 -23.65 21.54 4.36
C ALA A 10 -23.14 20.22 4.98
N THR A 11 -22.42 20.32 6.09
CA THR A 11 -22.03 19.22 6.97
C THR A 11 -23.25 18.66 7.72
N VAL A 12 -23.40 17.34 7.81
CA VAL A 12 -24.26 16.69 8.83
C VAL A 12 -23.48 15.58 9.52
N ALA A 13 -23.36 15.70 10.85
CA ALA A 13 -22.86 14.66 11.74
C ALA A 13 -24.03 13.95 12.44
N GLY A 14 -23.83 12.70 12.86
CA GLY A 14 -24.84 11.85 13.54
C GLY A 14 -25.00 10.51 12.80
N VAL A 15 -24.39 9.40 13.22
CA VAL A 15 -24.60 8.63 14.48
C VAL A 15 -25.99 8.01 14.58
N ILE A 16 -26.17 6.85 13.93
CA ILE A 16 -27.15 5.78 14.25
C ILE A 16 -26.41 4.46 13.94
N LEU A 17 -26.06 3.51 14.84
CA LEU A 17 -26.71 2.81 15.97
C LEU A 17 -27.22 1.41 15.54
N LEU A 18 -26.94 0.39 16.38
CA LEU A 18 -27.34 -1.04 16.29
C LEU A 18 -26.52 -1.88 15.28
N LEU A 19 -26.15 -3.14 15.54
CA LEU A 19 -26.83 -4.17 16.35
C LEU A 19 -25.87 -5.28 16.90
N SER A 20 -25.99 -5.62 18.20
CA SER A 20 -25.65 -6.93 18.85
C SER A 20 -24.19 -7.45 18.91
N LEU A 21 -23.77 -8.30 19.87
CA LEU A 21 -24.26 -8.59 21.25
C LEU A 21 -23.18 -9.35 22.10
N LYS A 22 -22.60 -8.64 23.08
CA LYS A 22 -22.10 -9.04 24.43
C LYS A 22 -22.45 -10.49 24.91
N PRO A 23 -21.53 -11.27 25.52
CA PRO A 23 -21.19 -11.11 26.96
C PRO A 23 -19.74 -11.50 27.39
N HIS A 24 -19.14 -11.21 28.57
CA HIS A 24 -19.33 -10.38 29.77
C HIS A 24 -18.00 -10.49 30.60
N GLN A 25 -17.44 -9.37 31.10
CA GLN A 25 -16.89 -9.06 32.45
C GLN A 25 -15.94 -10.08 33.17
N ASN A 26 -14.84 -9.70 33.87
CA ASN A 26 -14.77 -8.83 35.07
C ASN A 26 -13.33 -8.23 35.31
N PRO A 27 -13.12 -7.30 36.28
CA PRO A 27 -11.97 -6.38 36.31
C PRO A 27 -11.04 -6.46 37.55
N ALA A 28 -9.92 -5.71 37.53
CA ALA A 28 -9.29 -5.08 38.70
C ALA A 28 -8.47 -3.81 38.28
N PRO A 29 -8.40 -2.72 39.07
CA PRO A 29 -7.95 -1.41 38.56
C PRO A 29 -6.73 -0.77 39.24
N GLY A 30 -5.99 0.05 38.46
CA GLY A 30 -5.49 1.35 38.93
C GLY A 30 -3.98 1.52 39.19
N MET A 31 -3.23 2.00 38.19
CA MET A 31 -2.13 2.96 38.43
C MET A 31 -1.79 3.82 37.20
N THR A 32 -2.01 5.12 37.38
CA THR A 32 -1.34 6.34 36.88
C THR A 32 -0.34 6.29 35.70
N ALA A 33 -0.69 7.07 34.65
CA ALA A 33 0.14 7.88 33.75
C ALA A 33 1.37 7.31 32.99
N SER A 34 1.32 7.42 31.65
CA SER A 34 2.43 7.81 30.75
C SER A 34 1.89 8.19 29.34
N PRO A 35 2.61 8.99 28.54
CA PRO A 35 2.04 9.69 27.37
C PRO A 35 1.76 8.77 26.17
N PRO A 36 0.85 9.15 25.25
CA PRO A 36 0.60 8.41 24.03
C PRO A 36 1.80 8.51 23.07
N SER A 37 2.50 7.38 22.89
CA SER A 37 3.49 7.25 21.82
C SER A 37 2.86 7.48 20.44
N SER A 38 3.54 8.26 19.61
CA SER A 38 3.13 8.58 18.24
C SER A 38 2.91 7.31 17.40
N ALA A 39 1.65 6.94 17.18
CA ALA A 39 1.29 5.96 16.17
C ALA A 39 1.38 6.62 14.78
N PRO A 40 2.08 6.03 13.80
CA PRO A 40 2.11 6.58 12.45
C PRO A 40 0.71 6.47 11.84
N THR A 41 0.05 7.61 11.66
CA THR A 41 -1.17 7.68 10.86
C THR A 41 -0.85 7.22 9.45
N GLY A 42 -1.39 6.06 9.08
CA GLY A 42 -1.33 5.50 7.73
C GLY A 42 -2.07 6.41 6.76
N HIS A 43 -1.43 7.51 6.37
CA HIS A 43 -1.90 8.39 5.31
C HIS A 43 -2.05 7.55 4.04
N LYS A 44 -3.27 7.46 3.53
CA LYS A 44 -3.49 7.42 2.09
C LYS A 44 -3.33 8.86 1.60
N PRO A 45 -2.20 9.25 0.98
CA PRO A 45 -2.17 10.50 0.25
C PRO A 45 -3.05 10.32 -0.99
N SER A 46 -4.24 10.90 -0.96
CA SER A 46 -5.02 11.19 -2.17
C SER A 46 -4.38 12.38 -2.89
N SER A 47 -3.12 12.24 -3.30
CA SER A 47 -2.35 13.27 -3.99
C SER A 47 -2.62 13.19 -5.48
N SER A 48 -3.36 14.16 -5.99
CA SER A 48 -3.47 14.42 -7.42
C SER A 48 -2.12 14.92 -7.95
N GLY A 49 -1.38 14.07 -8.67
CA GLY A 49 -0.16 14.44 -9.37
C GLY A 49 1.10 14.52 -8.52
N ASP A 50 2.24 14.31 -9.19
CA ASP A 50 3.62 14.55 -8.76
C ASP A 50 4.16 13.77 -7.54
N SER A 51 3.53 13.79 -6.37
CA SER A 51 4.17 13.29 -5.13
C SER A 51 3.19 12.57 -4.20
N GLY A 52 3.50 11.32 -3.84
CA GLY A 52 2.65 10.50 -2.98
C GLY A 52 3.11 9.04 -2.88
N THR A 53 2.49 8.26 -1.99
CA THR A 53 2.68 6.81 -1.90
C THR A 53 1.46 6.10 -2.47
N TYR A 54 1.65 5.42 -3.59
CA TYR A 54 0.62 4.69 -4.33
C TYR A 54 0.84 3.20 -4.12
N SER A 55 -0.24 2.48 -3.79
CA SER A 55 -0.18 1.05 -3.51
C SER A 55 -0.79 0.28 -4.66
N GLY A 56 0.01 -0.61 -5.25
CA GLY A 56 -0.41 -1.47 -6.34
C GLY A 56 -1.48 -2.48 -5.93
N SER A 57 -2.14 -3.02 -6.95
CA SER A 57 -3.05 -4.15 -6.83
C SER A 57 -2.33 -5.39 -6.29
N VAL A 58 -3.06 -6.23 -5.55
CA VAL A 58 -2.56 -7.52 -5.06
C VAL A 58 -2.56 -8.52 -6.22
N ILE A 59 -1.39 -9.05 -6.57
CA ILE A 59 -1.23 -10.06 -7.60
C ILE A 59 -1.07 -11.42 -6.92
N ASN A 60 -2.05 -12.32 -7.08
CA ASN A 60 -1.91 -13.70 -6.62
C ASN A 60 -1.01 -14.48 -7.59
N THR A 61 0.07 -15.05 -7.06
CA THR A 61 0.97 -15.96 -7.79
C THR A 61 0.85 -17.38 -7.22
N SER A 62 1.39 -18.38 -7.91
CA SER A 62 1.40 -19.78 -7.46
C SER A 62 2.10 -20.02 -6.12
N TYR A 63 2.90 -19.05 -5.62
CA TYR A 63 3.59 -19.11 -4.33
C TYR A 63 2.99 -18.13 -3.30
N GLY A 64 1.83 -17.57 -3.61
CA GLY A 64 1.11 -16.63 -2.76
C GLY A 64 1.01 -15.21 -3.33
N PRO A 65 0.36 -14.31 -2.57
CA PRO A 65 0.06 -12.96 -3.00
C PRO A 65 1.26 -12.01 -2.89
N VAL A 66 1.48 -11.23 -3.94
CA VAL A 66 2.50 -10.18 -4.02
C VAL A 66 1.81 -8.82 -4.09
N GLN A 67 2.34 -7.83 -3.37
CA GLN A 67 1.86 -6.45 -3.43
C GLN A 67 3.00 -5.47 -3.20
N VAL A 68 3.04 -4.39 -3.99
CA VAL A 68 4.10 -3.37 -3.94
C VAL A 68 3.48 -1.99 -3.75
N SER A 69 4.13 -1.14 -2.96
CA SER A 69 3.86 0.29 -2.88
C SER A 69 5.03 1.09 -3.42
N VAL A 70 4.73 2.11 -4.20
CA VAL A 70 5.68 3.04 -4.81
C VAL A 70 5.51 4.39 -4.15
N THR A 71 6.60 5.03 -3.76
CA THR A 71 6.61 6.44 -3.36
C THR A 71 7.19 7.25 -4.50
N LEU A 72 6.41 8.23 -4.97
CA LEU A 72 6.80 9.22 -5.95
C LEU A 72 7.06 10.56 -5.26
N ALA A 73 8.04 11.30 -5.78
CA ALA A 73 8.19 12.73 -5.53
C ALA A 73 8.51 13.42 -6.86
N HIS A 74 7.84 14.54 -7.16
CA HIS A 74 8.01 15.32 -8.39
C HIS A 74 7.99 14.48 -9.69
N GLY A 75 7.06 13.52 -9.80
CA GLY A 75 6.93 12.64 -10.97
C GLY A 75 8.09 11.65 -11.14
N ARG A 76 8.80 11.33 -10.06
CA ARG A 76 9.91 10.35 -10.02
C ARG A 76 9.71 9.35 -8.90
N ILE A 77 9.99 8.08 -9.19
CA ILE A 77 10.03 7.02 -8.17
C ILE A 77 11.22 7.28 -7.24
N THR A 78 10.95 7.51 -5.96
CA THR A 78 11.97 7.75 -4.92
C THR A 78 12.15 6.56 -3.98
N ALA A 79 11.11 5.76 -3.78
CA ALA A 79 11.20 4.51 -3.04
C ALA A 79 10.22 3.46 -3.59
N VAL A 80 10.59 2.19 -3.46
CA VAL A 80 9.69 1.06 -3.76
C VAL A 80 9.80 0.03 -2.64
N LYS A 81 8.64 -0.35 -2.08
CA LYS A 81 8.52 -1.25 -0.94
C LYS A 81 7.54 -2.37 -1.25
N ALA A 82 7.97 -3.63 -1.13
CA ALA A 82 7.04 -4.75 -1.11
C ALA A 82 6.21 -4.71 0.19
N LEU A 83 4.89 -4.61 0.06
CA LEU A 83 3.94 -4.72 1.18
C LEU A 83 3.61 -6.19 1.48
N ARG A 84 3.56 -7.03 0.43
CA ARG A 84 3.41 -8.48 0.54
C ARG A 84 4.37 -9.17 -0.42
N THR A 85 5.03 -10.19 0.09
CA THR A 85 5.88 -11.15 -0.63
C THR A 85 5.28 -12.55 -0.50
N PRO A 86 5.62 -13.49 -1.41
CA PRO A 86 5.08 -14.84 -1.35
C PRO A 86 5.67 -15.60 -0.15
N SER A 87 4.81 -15.95 0.81
CA SER A 87 5.20 -16.54 2.09
C SER A 87 4.93 -18.05 2.21
N ASP A 88 4.45 -18.71 1.16
CA ASP A 88 4.03 -20.14 1.16
C ASP A 88 5.09 -21.10 1.71
N ARG A 89 6.37 -20.82 1.45
CA ARG A 89 7.51 -21.67 1.86
C ARG A 89 8.67 -20.84 2.35
N PRO A 90 9.46 -21.32 3.33
CA PRO A 90 10.66 -20.61 3.82
C PRO A 90 11.66 -20.33 2.70
N ARG A 91 11.82 -21.26 1.73
CA ARG A 91 12.67 -21.05 0.56
C ARG A 91 12.17 -19.91 -0.35
N SER A 92 10.85 -19.77 -0.53
CA SER A 92 10.26 -18.67 -1.31
C SER A 92 10.42 -17.33 -0.60
N GLN A 93 10.29 -17.30 0.73
CA GLN A 93 10.55 -16.11 1.55
C GLN A 93 12.02 -15.66 1.44
N GLN A 94 12.98 -16.59 1.52
CA GLN A 94 14.41 -16.29 1.32
C GLN A 94 14.67 -15.72 -0.08
N ILE A 95 14.22 -16.40 -1.13
CA ILE A 95 14.37 -15.94 -2.53
C ILE A 95 13.74 -14.55 -2.72
N ALA A 96 12.56 -14.29 -2.14
CA ALA A 96 11.93 -12.98 -2.20
C ALA A 96 12.72 -11.91 -1.43
N ALA A 97 13.28 -12.25 -0.26
CA ALA A 97 14.11 -11.32 0.52
C ALA A 97 15.41 -10.92 -0.19
N ASP A 98 16.04 -11.84 -0.94
CA ASP A 98 17.22 -11.55 -1.78
C ASP A 98 16.85 -10.81 -3.08
N ALA A 99 15.69 -11.11 -3.68
CA ALA A 99 15.26 -10.52 -4.94
C ALA A 99 14.68 -9.10 -4.79
N VAL A 100 13.87 -8.84 -3.76
CA VAL A 100 13.25 -7.52 -3.53
C VAL A 100 14.25 -6.35 -3.55
N PRO A 101 15.41 -6.36 -2.87
CA PRO A 101 16.38 -5.26 -2.92
C PRO A 101 17.15 -5.17 -4.25
N ARG A 102 17.06 -6.17 -5.15
CA ARG A 102 17.52 -6.05 -6.55
C ARG A 102 16.44 -5.39 -7.40
N LEU A 103 15.22 -5.92 -7.34
CA LEU A 103 14.03 -5.39 -8.04
C LEU A 103 13.73 -3.93 -7.68
N THR A 104 13.88 -3.53 -6.41
CA THR A 104 13.74 -2.13 -5.97
C THR A 104 14.81 -1.24 -6.61
N ARG A 105 16.06 -1.70 -6.75
CA ARG A 105 17.11 -0.91 -7.41
C ARG A 105 16.85 -0.77 -8.91
N GLU A 106 16.46 -1.85 -9.57
CA GLU A 106 16.09 -1.81 -10.99
C GLU A 106 14.87 -0.91 -11.24
N ALA A 107 13.83 -0.97 -10.39
CA ALA A 107 12.67 -0.07 -10.49
C ALA A 107 13.04 1.41 -10.31
N LEU A 108 13.97 1.72 -9.39
CA LEU A 108 14.49 3.08 -9.19
C LEU A 108 15.34 3.55 -10.38
N SER A 109 16.16 2.67 -10.98
CA SER A 109 16.98 3.00 -12.15
C SER A 109 16.17 3.11 -13.44
N ALA A 110 15.20 2.23 -13.65
CA ALA A 110 14.32 2.24 -14.82
C ALA A 110 13.22 3.31 -14.74
N GLN A 111 12.91 3.82 -13.53
CA GLN A 111 11.77 4.72 -13.27
C GLN A 111 10.45 4.16 -13.85
N SER A 112 10.28 2.83 -13.83
CA SER A 112 9.21 2.13 -14.55
C SER A 112 8.93 0.75 -13.94
N ALA A 113 7.76 0.19 -14.28
CA ALA A 113 7.39 -1.20 -13.93
C ALA A 113 8.07 -2.26 -14.80
N HIS A 114 8.73 -1.85 -15.89
CA HIS A 114 9.48 -2.72 -16.77
C HIS A 114 10.88 -2.98 -16.18
N ILE A 115 10.94 -3.90 -15.21
CA ILE A 115 12.16 -4.37 -14.54
C ILE A 115 12.51 -5.79 -14.97
N ASP A 116 13.78 -6.15 -14.90
CA ASP A 116 14.25 -7.48 -15.25
C ASP A 116 13.85 -8.53 -14.21
N ALA A 117 13.71 -9.78 -14.67
CA ALA A 117 13.38 -10.90 -13.79
C ALA A 117 14.65 -11.44 -13.13
N VAL A 118 14.67 -11.50 -11.79
CA VAL A 118 15.80 -12.07 -11.04
C VAL A 118 15.74 -13.59 -11.11
N SER A 119 16.84 -14.23 -11.50
CA SER A 119 16.97 -15.70 -11.58
C SER A 119 16.52 -16.39 -10.30
N GLY A 120 15.58 -17.33 -10.43
CA GLY A 120 14.97 -18.06 -9.32
C GLY A 120 13.77 -17.36 -8.66
N ALA A 121 13.53 -16.08 -8.96
CA ALA A 121 12.46 -15.26 -8.38
C ALA A 121 11.38 -14.85 -9.42
N THR A 122 11.28 -15.52 -10.57
CA THR A 122 10.42 -15.14 -11.71
C THR A 122 8.99 -14.74 -11.31
N TYR A 123 8.30 -15.58 -10.53
CA TYR A 123 6.93 -15.29 -10.07
C TYR A 123 6.86 -14.06 -9.16
N THR A 124 7.86 -13.86 -8.29
CA THR A 124 7.97 -12.68 -7.44
C THR A 124 8.21 -11.44 -8.30
N SER A 125 9.13 -11.50 -9.28
CA SER A 125 9.43 -10.41 -10.22
C SER A 125 8.20 -10.03 -11.05
N GLU A 126 7.50 -11.00 -11.65
CA GLU A 126 6.32 -10.79 -12.49
C GLU A 126 5.11 -10.29 -11.68
N GLY A 127 4.97 -10.74 -10.42
CA GLY A 127 3.98 -10.21 -9.48
C GLY A 127 4.32 -8.79 -9.00
N TYR A 128 5.60 -8.53 -8.74
CA TYR A 128 6.12 -7.23 -8.32
C TYR A 128 5.95 -6.19 -9.44
N ALA A 129 6.36 -6.52 -10.66
CA ALA A 129 6.23 -5.66 -11.85
C ALA A 129 4.76 -5.28 -12.12
N ARG A 130 3.83 -6.25 -12.13
CA ARG A 130 2.39 -5.95 -12.32
C ARG A 130 1.80 -5.11 -11.21
N SER A 131 2.18 -5.37 -9.95
CA SER A 131 1.75 -4.54 -8.82
C SER A 131 2.33 -3.13 -8.91
N LEU A 132 3.60 -2.99 -9.30
CA LEU A 132 4.24 -1.69 -9.56
C LEU A 132 3.54 -0.94 -10.69
N GLN A 133 3.21 -1.62 -11.80
CA GLN A 133 2.50 -1.02 -12.92
C GLN A 133 1.14 -0.47 -12.49
N SER A 134 0.36 -1.21 -11.69
CA SER A 134 -0.88 -0.70 -11.11
C SER A 134 -0.68 0.49 -10.17
N ALA A 135 0.46 0.58 -9.49
CA ALA A 135 0.78 1.73 -8.63
C ALA A 135 1.18 2.97 -9.44
N LEU A 136 1.89 2.81 -10.55
CA LEU A 136 2.27 3.88 -11.47
C LEU A 136 1.05 4.39 -12.26
N ASP A 137 0.19 3.49 -12.73
CA ASP A 137 -1.10 3.81 -13.36
C ASP A 137 -2.00 4.66 -12.43
N GLN A 138 -2.07 4.30 -11.14
CA GLN A 138 -2.75 5.12 -10.12
C GLN A 138 -2.05 6.45 -9.80
N ALA A 139 -0.74 6.57 -10.05
CA ALA A 139 -0.01 7.83 -9.94
C ALA A 139 -0.13 8.70 -11.21
N GLY A 140 -0.59 8.13 -12.32
CA GLY A 140 -0.73 8.80 -13.62
C GLY A 140 0.61 9.00 -14.36
N VAL A 141 1.55 8.06 -14.24
CA VAL A 141 2.89 8.10 -14.88
C VAL A 141 3.19 6.89 -15.75
#